data_AF-A0A442FP06-F1
#
_entry.id   AF-A0A442FP06-F1
#
_cell.length_a   1.000
_cell.length_b   1.000
_cell.length_c   1.000
_cell.angle_alpha   90.00
_cell.angle_beta   90.00
_cell.angle_gamma   90.00
#
_symmetry.space_group_name_H-M   'P 1'
#
loop_
_entity.id
_entity.type
_entity.pdbx_description
1 polymer ?
#
loop_
_entity_poly.entity_id
_entity_poly.type
_entity_poly.pdbx_seq_one_letter_code
_entity_poly.pdbx_strand_id
1 'polypeptide(L)'
;MHVLNSDHLFSVCHQRAFRLPFGAKVTFSWGAEGFDRVIDPKPPTDLSPRQRQRFLKAYLAARQDFLSDLAAMLGGPVAILDEMGLHTSRPEARQ
;
A
#
# COMPACT_ATOMS: atom_id res chain seq x y z
N MET A 1 -8.49 -42.15 -3.98
CA MET A 1 -8.31 -41.03 -4.92
C MET A 1 -9.17 -39.88 -4.41
N HIS A 2 -8.58 -38.97 -3.63
CA HIS A 2 -9.23 -37.71 -3.28
C HIS A 2 -8.69 -36.65 -4.24
N VAL A 3 -9.56 -36.14 -5.10
CA VAL A 3 -9.30 -34.99 -5.96
C VAL A 3 -9.19 -33.77 -5.04
N LEU A 4 -7.97 -33.26 -4.85
CA LEU A 4 -7.75 -31.98 -4.21
C LEU A 4 -8.17 -30.91 -5.23
N ASN A 5 -9.33 -30.29 -4.99
CA ASN A 5 -9.79 -29.12 -5.73
C ASN A 5 -8.67 -28.09 -5.82
N SER A 6 -8.26 -27.79 -7.03
CA SER A 6 -7.18 -26.85 -7.36
C SER A 6 -7.71 -25.41 -7.47
N ASP A 7 -8.66 -25.02 -6.63
CA ASP A 7 -9.44 -23.76 -6.74
C ASP A 7 -9.04 -22.67 -5.73
N HIS A 8 -7.75 -22.62 -5.33
CA HIS A 8 -7.20 -21.54 -4.49
C HIS A 8 -6.02 -20.80 -5.12
N LEU A 9 -5.99 -20.70 -6.45
CA LEU A 9 -5.03 -19.85 -7.18
C LEU A 9 -5.56 -18.44 -7.48
N PHE A 10 -6.61 -17.99 -6.80
CA PHE A 10 -6.85 -16.55 -6.70
C PHE A 10 -5.92 -16.00 -5.62
N SER A 11 -4.66 -15.75 -6.01
CA SER A 11 -3.84 -14.79 -5.26
C SER A 11 -4.59 -13.47 -5.31
N VAL A 12 -5.32 -13.14 -4.24
CA VAL A 12 -6.06 -11.88 -4.14
C VAL A 12 -5.01 -10.77 -4.13
N CYS A 13 -4.75 -10.22 -5.31
CA CYS A 13 -3.91 -9.06 -5.48
C CYS A 13 -4.78 -7.84 -5.21
N HIS A 14 -4.63 -7.23 -4.03
CA HIS A 14 -5.28 -5.96 -3.72
C HIS A 14 -4.35 -4.82 -4.14
N GLN A 15 -4.82 -3.96 -5.04
CA GLN A 15 -4.00 -2.91 -5.64
C GLN A 15 -4.75 -1.58 -5.68
N ARG A 16 -4.10 -0.50 -5.27
CA ARG A 16 -4.63 0.87 -5.39
C ARG A 16 -3.56 1.86 -5.79
N ALA A 17 -3.99 2.89 -6.52
CA ALA A 17 -3.11 3.96 -6.98
C ALA A 17 -3.53 5.32 -6.44
N PHE A 18 -2.54 6.14 -6.08
CA PHE A 18 -2.72 7.45 -5.48
C PHE A 18 -1.86 8.49 -6.19
N ARG A 19 -2.43 9.66 -6.44
CA ARG A 19 -1.69 10.79 -6.99
C ARG A 19 -0.80 11.40 -5.91
N LEU A 20 0.45 11.63 -6.26
CA LEU A 20 1.43 12.32 -5.44
C LEU A 20 1.72 13.71 -6.02
N PRO A 21 2.34 14.62 -5.24
CA PRO A 21 2.86 15.87 -5.76
C PRO A 21 3.84 15.67 -6.93
N PHE A 22 3.98 16.72 -7.74
CA PHE A 22 4.92 16.75 -8.87
C PHE A 22 4.61 15.75 -9.99
N GLY A 23 3.34 15.40 -10.15
CA GLY A 23 2.86 14.54 -11.24
C GLY A 23 3.13 13.04 -11.05
N ALA A 24 3.75 12.66 -9.93
CA ALA A 24 3.99 11.26 -9.60
C ALA A 24 2.70 10.52 -9.19
N LYS A 25 2.70 9.21 -9.36
CA LYS A 25 1.66 8.30 -8.88
C LYS A 25 2.33 7.15 -8.14
N VAL A 26 1.85 6.84 -6.94
CA VAL A 26 2.21 5.60 -6.24
C VAL A 26 1.13 4.57 -6.45
N THR A 27 1.53 3.34 -6.75
CA THR A 27 0.67 2.16 -6.81
C THR A 27 1.14 1.20 -5.75
N PHE A 28 0.27 0.89 -4.79
CA PHE A 28 0.51 -0.12 -3.76
C PHE A 28 -0.17 -1.42 -4.18
N SER A 29 0.50 -2.52 -3.91
CA SER A 29 0.03 -3.88 -4.21
C SER A 29 0.24 -4.77 -3.01
N TRP A 30 -0.72 -5.64 -2.74
CA TRP A 30 -0.64 -6.71 -1.74
C TRP A 30 -1.04 -8.01 -2.40
N GLY A 31 -0.15 -9.01 -2.39
CA GLY A 31 -0.41 -10.33 -2.99
C GLY A 31 0.42 -11.43 -2.33
N ALA A 32 0.60 -12.56 -3.02
CA ALA A 32 1.36 -13.70 -2.50
C ALA A 32 2.82 -13.36 -2.11
N GLU A 33 3.44 -12.41 -2.80
CA GLU A 33 4.81 -11.95 -2.51
C GLU A 33 4.87 -10.85 -1.42
N GLY A 34 3.72 -10.52 -0.83
CA GLY A 34 3.60 -9.51 0.21
C GLY A 34 3.27 -8.13 -0.34
N PHE A 35 3.80 -7.11 0.34
CA PHE A 35 3.55 -5.70 0.03
C PHE A 35 4.59 -5.15 -0.93
N ASP A 36 4.14 -4.55 -2.02
CA ASP A 36 4.99 -3.87 -2.98
C ASP A 36 4.46 -2.46 -3.30
N ARG A 37 5.35 -1.62 -3.85
CA ARG A 37 5.05 -0.26 -4.29
C ARG A 37 5.80 0.11 -5.56
N VAL A 38 5.10 0.78 -6.48
CA VAL A 38 5.69 1.40 -7.66
C VAL A 38 5.37 2.88 -7.68
N ILE A 39 6.37 3.74 -7.86
CA ILE A 39 6.19 5.18 -8.05
C ILE A 39 6.60 5.55 -9.48
N ASP A 40 5.66 6.12 -10.23
CA ASP A 40 5.86 6.50 -11.63
C ASP A 40 5.13 7.82 -11.99
N PRO A 41 5.80 8.78 -12.65
CA PRO A 41 7.25 8.87 -12.82
C PRO A 41 7.97 8.95 -11.47
N LYS A 42 9.26 8.62 -11.46
CA LYS A 42 10.13 8.86 -10.31
C LYS A 42 10.06 10.36 -9.94
N PRO A 43 10.00 10.70 -8.64
CA PRO A 43 9.98 12.09 -8.24
C PRO A 43 11.26 12.82 -8.70
N PRO A 44 11.19 14.12 -9.02
CA PRO A 44 12.36 14.90 -9.40
C PRO A 44 13.49 14.78 -8.37
N THR A 45 14.74 14.69 -8.82
CA THR A 45 15.90 14.53 -7.93
C THR A 45 16.32 15.83 -7.25
N ASP A 46 15.91 16.96 -7.80
CA ASP A 46 16.28 18.34 -7.44
C ASP A 46 15.25 19.02 -6.52
N LEU A 47 14.35 18.27 -5.89
CA LEU A 47 13.36 18.82 -4.96
C LEU A 47 14.02 19.50 -3.75
N SER A 48 13.57 20.72 -3.44
CA SER A 48 13.92 21.44 -2.21
C SER A 48 13.46 20.66 -0.96
N PRO A 49 14.04 20.91 0.22
CA PRO A 49 13.65 20.21 1.45
C PRO A 49 12.14 20.28 1.75
N ARG A 50 11.51 21.44 1.52
CA ARG A 50 10.06 21.62 1.71
C ARG A 50 9.24 20.78 0.73
N GLN A 51 9.67 20.69 -0.52
CA GLN A 51 9.02 19.87 -1.54
C GLN A 51 9.17 18.37 -1.22
N ARG A 52 10.35 17.93 -0.76
CA ARG A 52 10.58 16.56 -0.28
C ARG A 52 9.66 16.21 0.87
N GLN A 53 9.53 17.10 1.86
CA GLN A 53 8.62 16.90 2.98
C GLN A 53 7.14 16.82 2.52
N ARG A 54 6.73 17.68 1.58
CA ARG A 54 5.39 17.64 0.99
C ARG A 54 5.13 16.32 0.26
N PHE A 55 6.11 15.82 -0.48
CA PHE A 55 6.03 14.53 -1.17
C PHE A 55 5.90 13.38 -0.16
N LEU A 56 6.78 13.33 0.83
CA LEU A 56 6.77 12.30 1.87
C LEU A 56 5.45 12.28 2.63
N LYS A 57 4.91 13.45 3.00
CA LYS A 57 3.61 13.56 3.67
C LYS A 57 2.48 12.97 2.82
N ALA A 58 2.44 13.28 1.53
CA ALA A 58 1.43 12.75 0.62
C ALA A 58 1.57 11.23 0.42
N TYR A 59 2.79 10.74 0.30
CA TYR A 59 3.08 9.32 0.21
C TYR A 59 2.65 8.55 1.46
N LEU A 60 2.96 9.07 2.65
CA LEU A 60 2.55 8.45 3.93
C LEU A 60 1.04 8.42 4.09
N ALA A 61 0.35 9.49 3.68
CA ALA A 61 -1.12 9.53 3.70
C ALA A 61 -1.73 8.49 2.75
N ALA A 62 -1.21 8.37 1.53
CA ALA A 62 -1.64 7.36 0.56
C ALA A 62 -1.39 5.93 1.07
N ARG A 63 -0.24 5.70 1.71
CA ARG A 63 0.08 4.40 2.31
C ARG A 63 -0.90 4.07 3.44
N GLN A 64 -1.20 5.03 4.32
CA GLN A 64 -2.15 4.81 5.40
C GLN A 64 -3.56 4.46 4.88
N ASP A 65 -4.03 5.17 3.85
CA ASP A 65 -5.33 4.88 3.20
C ASP A 65 -5.35 3.46 2.63
N PHE A 66 -4.29 3.05 1.90
CA PHE A 66 -4.16 1.68 1.41
C PHE A 66 -4.18 0.63 2.52
N LEU A 67 -3.44 0.85 3.61
CA LEU A 67 -3.40 -0.10 4.73
C LEU A 67 -4.73 -0.21 5.46
N SER A 68 -5.43 0.91 5.65
CA SER A 68 -6.76 0.91 6.23
C SER A 68 -7.76 0.13 5.37
N ASP A 69 -7.70 0.29 4.04
CA ASP A 69 -8.53 -0.47 3.10
C ASP A 69 -8.19 -1.97 3.12
N LEU A 70 -6.89 -2.29 3.17
CA LEU A 70 -6.42 -3.67 3.30
C LEU A 70 -6.86 -4.32 4.62
N ALA A 71 -6.80 -3.60 5.73
CA ALA A 71 -7.28 -4.07 7.03
C ALA A 71 -8.80 -4.30 7.04
N ALA A 72 -9.56 -3.43 6.39
CA ALA A 72 -11.00 -3.61 6.20
C ALA A 72 -11.30 -4.83 5.31
N MET A 73 -10.58 -5.01 4.20
CA MET A 73 -10.73 -6.14 3.29
C MET A 73 -10.40 -7.48 3.97
N LEU A 74 -9.35 -7.53 4.80
CA LEU A 74 -8.95 -8.73 5.53
C LEU A 74 -9.75 -8.96 6.83
N GLY A 75 -10.59 -8.00 7.24
CA GLY A 75 -11.39 -8.10 8.47
C GLY A 75 -10.58 -8.08 9.75
N GLY A 76 -9.37 -7.53 9.74
CA GLY A 76 -8.45 -7.59 10.87
C GLY A 76 -7.28 -6.61 10.78
N PRO A 77 -6.50 -6.46 11.86
CA PRO A 77 -5.35 -5.56 11.87
C PRO A 77 -4.28 -6.02 10.88
N VAL A 78 -3.67 -5.05 10.18
CA VAL A 78 -2.57 -5.28 9.25
C VAL A 78 -1.33 -4.56 9.78
N ALA A 79 -0.22 -5.30 9.84
CA ALA A 79 1.09 -4.77 10.20
C ALA A 79 2.05 -4.99 9.03
N ILE A 80 2.76 -3.93 8.63
CA ILE A 80 3.84 -4.00 7.65
C ILE A 80 5.13 -3.52 8.32
N LEU A 81 6.17 -4.33 8.21
CA LEU A 81 7.53 -3.95 8.56
C LEU A 81 8.33 -3.78 7.26
N ASP A 82 8.79 -2.57 6.99
CA ASP A 82 9.65 -2.27 5.84
C ASP A 82 10.81 -1.35 6.25
N GLU A 83 11.60 -0.90 5.27
CA GLU A 83 12.71 0.03 5.49
C GLU A 83 12.29 1.36 6.15
N MET A 84 10.99 1.68 6.18
CA MET A 84 10.44 2.87 6.82
C MET A 84 10.02 2.63 8.28
N GLY A 85 10.05 1.38 8.75
CA GLY A 85 9.69 0.98 10.11
C GLY A 85 8.46 0.07 10.18
N LEU A 86 7.93 -0.10 11.39
CA LEU A 86 6.70 -0.85 11.65
C LEU A 86 5.48 0.06 11.51
N HIS A 87 4.54 -0.33 10.67
CA HIS A 87 3.29 0.38 10.44
C HIS A 87 2.12 -0.54 10.68
N THR A 88 1.19 -0.10 11.53
CA THR A 88 -0.01 -0.87 11.87
C THR A 88 -1.25 -0.10 11.48
N SER A 89 -2.20 -0.80 10.89
CA SER A 89 -3.55 -0.31 10.61
C SER A 89 -4.54 -1.29 11.24
N ARG A 90 -5.64 -0.75 11.74
CA ARG A 90 -6.77 -1.53 12.26
C ARG A 90 -7.98 -1.18 11.41
N PRO A 91 -8.91 -2.12 11.18
CA PRO A 91 -10.18 -1.75 10.59
C PRO A 91 -10.81 -0.69 11.50
N GLU A 92 -11.20 0.45 10.93
CA GLU A 92 -12.05 1.37 11.66
C GLU A 92 -13.33 0.61 12.00
N ALA A 93 -13.67 0.57 13.28
CA ALA A 93 -14.97 0.08 13.69
C ALA A 93 -16.00 1.02 13.07
N ARG A 94 -16.62 0.62 11.95
CA ARG A 94 -17.83 1.28 11.45
C ARG A 94 -18.85 1.19 12.58
N GLN A 95 -19.07 2.32 13.26
CA GLN A 95 -20.25 2.55 14.08
C GLN A 95 -21.44 2.88 13.15
#